data_AF-A0A1Q7WWD0-F1
#
_entry.id   AF-A0A1Q7WWD0-F1
#
_cell.length_a   1.000
_cell.length_b   1.000
_cell.length_c   1.000
_cell.angle_alpha   90.00
_cell.angle_beta   90.00
_cell.angle_gamma   90.00
#
_symmetry.space_group_name_H-M   'P 1'
#
loop_
_entity.id
_entity.type
_entity.pdbx_description
1 polymer ?
#
loop_
_entity_poly.entity_id
_entity_poly.type
_entity_poly.pdbx_seq_one_letter_code
_entity_poly.pdbx_strand_id
1 'polypeptide(L)'
;MQFYPPGFSPFISQISCDKTHWCASLHINSLECTLGFKFCNPACTEPTNFAFIQMNGIPTGPPGPASANASTFTPNPETLFMNQGDNLRITIKDTPVGLINIIDDLTTGKSGFMVASAKNGFQSLHVKNCSPVNFSFHPEFSTAK
;
A
#
# COMPACT_ATOMS: atom_id res chain seq x y z
N MET A 1 6.17 1.84 1.22
CA MET A 1 5.76 2.36 -0.11
C MET A 1 6.68 1.78 -1.16
N GLN A 2 6.16 1.40 -2.32
CA GLN A 2 6.95 0.81 -3.41
C GLN A 2 6.56 1.44 -4.75
N PHE A 3 7.55 1.69 -5.61
CA PHE A 3 7.35 2.12 -7.00
C PHE A 3 7.39 0.93 -7.95
N TYR A 4 6.65 1.03 -9.04
CA TYR A 4 6.57 -0.01 -10.06
C TYR A 4 6.86 0.59 -11.45
N PRO A 5 7.79 0.01 -12.21
CA PRO A 5 8.17 0.51 -13.52
C PRO A 5 7.06 0.26 -14.55
N PRO A 6 7.03 1.00 -15.67
CA PRO A 6 6.15 0.70 -16.80
C PRO A 6 6.56 -0.57 -17.57
N GLY A 7 5.64 -1.08 -18.40
CA GLY A 7 5.95 -2.04 -19.48
C GLY A 7 5.40 -3.47 -19.30
N PHE A 8 5.22 -3.92 -18.06
CA PHE A 8 4.76 -5.26 -17.71
C PHE A 8 3.34 -5.20 -17.11
N SER A 9 2.39 -4.65 -17.86
CA SER A 9 0.97 -4.56 -17.46
C SER A 9 0.22 -5.84 -17.86
N PRO A 10 -0.83 -6.28 -17.12
CA PRO A 10 -1.45 -5.62 -15.97
C PRO A 10 -0.92 -6.09 -14.61
N PHE A 11 -1.00 -5.21 -13.61
CA PHE A 11 -0.44 -5.43 -12.27
C PHE A 11 -0.93 -6.72 -11.59
N ILE A 12 -2.19 -7.12 -11.79
CA ILE A 12 -2.77 -8.32 -11.16
C ILE A 12 -2.03 -9.64 -11.49
N SER A 13 -1.30 -9.70 -12.60
CA SER A 13 -0.54 -10.88 -13.02
C SER A 13 0.92 -10.59 -13.36
N GLN A 14 1.35 -9.34 -13.23
CA GLN A 14 2.68 -8.85 -13.60
C GLN A 14 3.12 -7.80 -12.57
N ILE A 15 3.92 -6.79 -12.95
CA ILE A 15 4.48 -5.82 -12.01
C ILE A 15 4.13 -4.36 -12.31
N SER A 16 3.54 -4.04 -13.47
CA SER A 16 3.29 -2.66 -13.88
C SER A 16 1.81 -2.29 -13.86
N CYS A 17 1.52 -1.03 -13.49
CA CYS A 17 0.16 -0.50 -13.55
C CYS A 17 -0.32 -0.24 -14.99
N ASP A 18 0.56 0.23 -15.86
CA ASP A 18 0.30 0.36 -17.30
C ASP A 18 1.60 0.18 -18.12
N LYS A 19 1.56 0.53 -19.41
CA LYS A 19 2.66 0.34 -20.35
C LYS A 19 3.68 1.49 -20.38
N THR A 20 3.36 2.68 -19.87
CA THR A 20 4.13 3.90 -20.15
C THR A 20 4.47 4.74 -18.92
N HIS A 21 3.76 4.53 -17.81
CA HIS A 21 3.90 5.30 -16.59
C HIS A 21 4.35 4.42 -15.41
N TRP A 22 5.09 5.04 -14.51
CA TRP A 22 5.31 4.55 -13.17
C TRP A 22 4.03 4.70 -12.34
N CYS A 23 3.88 3.83 -11.36
CA CYS A 23 2.91 3.99 -10.29
C CYS A 23 3.57 3.62 -8.95
N ALA A 24 2.87 3.88 -7.85
CA ALA A 24 3.33 3.49 -6.53
C ALA A 24 2.20 2.87 -5.71
N SER A 25 2.56 2.08 -4.69
CA SER A 25 1.63 1.53 -3.70
C SER A 25 2.11 1.77 -2.27
N LEU A 26 1.15 1.79 -1.35
CA LEU A 26 1.37 1.58 0.07
C LEU A 26 1.15 0.11 0.39
N HIS A 27 2.25 -0.57 0.72
CA HIS A 27 2.31 -1.98 1.06
C HIS A 27 2.72 -2.15 2.53
N ILE A 28 1.98 -2.93 3.31
CA ILE A 28 2.26 -3.21 4.72
C ILE A 28 2.01 -4.69 5.04
N ASN A 29 3.03 -5.36 5.56
CA ASN A 29 2.95 -6.73 6.05
C ASN A 29 2.72 -6.74 7.56
N SER A 30 1.73 -7.51 8.03
CA SER A 30 1.55 -7.79 9.46
C SER A 30 2.43 -8.96 9.91
N LEU A 31 2.53 -9.16 11.24
CA LEU A 31 3.30 -10.25 11.83
C LEU A 31 2.71 -11.62 11.48
N GLU A 32 3.47 -12.45 10.75
CA GLU A 32 3.12 -13.85 10.46
C GLU A 32 3.69 -14.83 11.50
N CYS A 33 4.88 -14.52 12.02
CA CYS A 33 5.64 -15.43 12.87
C CYS A 33 6.06 -14.76 14.17
N THR A 34 6.10 -15.52 15.25
CA THR A 34 6.76 -15.07 16.50
C THR A 34 8.28 -15.02 16.33
N LEU A 35 8.96 -14.26 17.21
CA LEU A 35 10.41 -14.11 17.20
C LEU A 35 11.14 -15.46 17.11
N GLY A 36 12.12 -15.55 16.20
CA GLY A 36 12.90 -16.77 15.97
C GLY A 36 12.10 -17.91 15.33
N PHE A 37 10.99 -17.60 14.65
CA PHE A 37 10.14 -18.57 13.93
C PHE A 37 9.59 -19.70 14.81
N LYS A 38 9.49 -19.49 16.13
CA LYS A 38 8.97 -20.50 17.08
C LYS A 38 7.54 -20.94 16.75
N PHE A 39 6.79 -20.06 16.11
CA PHE A 39 5.47 -20.31 15.55
C PHE A 39 5.32 -19.42 14.31
N CYS A 40 4.85 -20.00 13.22
CA CYS A 40 4.41 -19.34 12.01
C CYS A 40 3.06 -19.95 11.63
N ASN A 41 2.14 -19.14 11.14
CA ASN A 41 0.83 -19.63 10.73
C ASN A 41 0.73 -19.71 9.21
N PRO A 42 0.88 -20.91 8.62
CA PRO A 42 0.88 -21.07 7.16
C PRO A 42 -0.50 -20.81 6.53
N ALA A 43 -1.56 -20.64 7.32
CA ALA A 43 -2.88 -20.28 6.81
C ALA A 43 -2.99 -18.82 6.37
N CYS A 44 -2.05 -17.96 6.76
CA CYS A 44 -1.99 -16.56 6.34
C CYS A 44 -0.54 -16.09 6.19
N THR A 45 0.18 -16.75 5.28
CA THR A 45 1.54 -16.37 4.92
C THR A 45 1.60 -14.98 4.29
N GLU A 46 2.58 -14.19 4.72
CA GLU A 46 2.82 -12.82 4.30
C GLU A 46 1.53 -11.96 4.30
N PRO A 47 0.90 -11.72 5.47
CA PRO A 47 -0.39 -11.05 5.56
C PRO A 47 -0.27 -9.59 5.12
N THR A 48 -0.57 -9.38 3.84
CA THR A 48 -0.18 -8.21 3.07
C THR A 48 -1.37 -7.29 2.84
N ASN A 49 -1.19 -6.02 3.19
CA ASN A 49 -2.05 -4.95 2.70
C ASN A 49 -1.47 -4.35 1.43
N PHE A 50 -2.33 -4.03 0.46
CA PHE A 50 -1.94 -3.37 -0.77
C PHE A 50 -2.94 -2.28 -1.16
N ALA A 51 -2.45 -1.06 -1.40
CA ALA A 51 -3.24 0.00 -2.02
C ALA A 51 -2.36 0.85 -2.93
N PHE A 52 -2.80 1.13 -4.16
CA PHE A 52 -2.12 2.13 -4.99
C PHE A 52 -2.13 3.51 -4.32
N ILE A 53 -1.15 4.36 -4.64
CA ILE A 53 -1.22 5.79 -4.33
C ILE A 53 -2.29 6.41 -5.23
N GLN A 54 -3.23 7.14 -4.62
CA GLN A 54 -4.42 7.66 -5.27
C GLN A 54 -4.48 9.17 -5.13
N MET A 55 -4.93 9.88 -6.17
CA MET A 55 -5.10 11.33 -6.16
C MET A 55 -6.16 11.77 -5.13
N ASN A 56 -7.13 10.90 -4.84
CA ASN A 56 -8.20 11.14 -3.87
C ASN A 56 -8.01 10.40 -2.53
N GLY A 57 -6.97 9.58 -2.38
CA GLY A 57 -6.70 8.79 -1.17
C GLY A 57 -7.65 7.62 -0.91
N ILE A 58 -8.51 7.26 -1.85
CA ILE A 58 -9.46 6.14 -1.75
C ILE A 58 -8.90 4.93 -2.49
N PRO A 59 -8.65 3.78 -1.83
CA PRO A 59 -8.13 2.58 -2.49
C PRO A 59 -8.98 2.11 -3.68
N THR A 60 -8.33 1.58 -4.72
CA THR A 60 -9.01 1.01 -5.91
C THR A 60 -9.89 -0.20 -5.57
N GLY A 61 -9.56 -0.91 -4.49
CA GLY A 61 -10.31 -2.00 -3.89
C GLY A 61 -9.91 -2.17 -2.41
N PRO A 62 -10.56 -3.08 -1.68
CA PRO A 62 -10.26 -3.32 -0.26
C PRO A 62 -8.80 -3.74 -0.06
N PRO A 63 -7.98 -2.95 0.67
CA PRO A 63 -6.55 -3.19 0.73
C PRO A 63 -6.15 -4.33 1.68
N GLY A 64 -7.02 -4.70 2.61
CA GLY A 64 -6.74 -5.71 3.63
C GLY A 64 -6.67 -7.14 3.10
N PRO A 65 -5.73 -7.98 3.60
CA PRO A 65 -5.46 -9.32 3.06
C PRO A 65 -6.65 -10.28 3.09
N ALA A 66 -7.59 -10.13 4.02
CA ALA A 66 -8.76 -11.00 4.09
C ALA A 66 -9.87 -10.60 3.11
N SER A 67 -9.81 -9.38 2.56
CA SER A 67 -10.84 -8.79 1.70
C SER A 67 -10.35 -8.45 0.29
N ALA A 68 -9.04 -8.53 0.04
CA ALA A 68 -8.43 -8.19 -1.24
C ALA A 68 -9.08 -8.95 -2.40
N ASN A 69 -9.23 -8.26 -3.53
CA ASN A 69 -9.90 -8.76 -4.72
C ASN A 69 -9.24 -8.18 -5.98
N ALA A 70 -9.78 -8.50 -7.16
CA ALA A 70 -9.22 -8.03 -8.43
C ALA A 70 -9.06 -6.50 -8.50
N SER A 71 -9.99 -5.73 -7.93
CA SER A 71 -9.93 -4.26 -7.91
C SER A 71 -8.79 -3.73 -7.04
N THR A 72 -8.33 -4.49 -6.04
CA THR A 72 -7.16 -4.13 -5.21
C THR A 72 -5.89 -3.99 -6.05
N PHE A 73 -5.81 -4.78 -7.13
CA PHE A 73 -4.65 -4.87 -8.02
C PHE A 73 -4.93 -4.30 -9.41
N THR A 74 -6.00 -3.53 -9.58
CA THR A 74 -6.37 -2.90 -10.85
C THR A 74 -6.38 -1.38 -10.68
N PRO A 75 -5.46 -0.64 -11.34
CA PRO A 75 -5.47 0.81 -11.36
C PRO A 75 -6.79 1.37 -11.92
N ASN A 76 -7.17 2.57 -11.48
CA ASN A 76 -8.36 3.28 -11.94
C ASN A 76 -8.00 4.75 -12.30
N PRO A 77 -8.96 5.60 -12.72
CA PRO A 77 -8.68 7.00 -13.07
C PRO A 77 -8.07 7.86 -11.96
N GLU A 78 -8.18 7.43 -10.70
CA GLU A 78 -7.66 8.13 -9.52
C GLU A 78 -6.26 7.63 -9.13
N THR A 79 -5.74 6.58 -9.76
CA THR A 79 -4.35 6.15 -9.55
C THR A 79 -3.38 7.22 -10.02
N LEU A 80 -2.45 7.60 -9.15
CA LEU A 80 -1.36 8.51 -9.52
C LEU A 80 -0.38 7.79 -10.46
N PHE A 81 -0.33 8.25 -11.71
CA PHE A 81 0.65 7.84 -12.71
C PHE A 81 1.72 8.91 -12.88
N MET A 82 2.98 8.49 -13.01
CA MET A 82 4.15 9.36 -13.14
C MET A 82 4.95 8.96 -14.39
N ASN A 83 5.53 9.93 -15.08
CA ASN A 83 6.33 9.68 -16.28
C ASN A 83 7.77 9.30 -15.92
N GLN A 84 8.45 8.68 -16.89
CA GLN A 84 9.89 8.49 -16.80
C GLN A 84 10.60 9.85 -16.72
N GLY A 85 11.41 10.04 -15.68
CA GLY A 85 12.19 11.27 -15.49
C GLY A 85 11.49 12.37 -14.68
N ASP A 86 10.30 12.12 -14.17
CA ASP A 86 9.62 13.07 -13.28
C ASP A 86 10.37 13.25 -11.95
N ASN A 87 10.37 14.48 -11.42
CA ASN A 87 10.98 14.81 -10.14
C ASN A 87 9.92 14.68 -9.04
N LEU A 88 10.14 13.75 -8.12
CA LEU A 88 9.17 13.47 -7.07
C LEU A 88 9.63 13.98 -5.71
N ARG A 89 8.70 14.54 -4.93
CA ARG A 89 8.85 14.71 -3.49
C ARG A 89 7.99 13.67 -2.78
N ILE A 90 8.62 12.90 -1.90
CA ILE A 90 7.95 11.87 -1.11
C ILE A 90 7.87 12.32 0.34
N THR A 91 6.67 12.31 0.90
CA THR A 91 6.45 12.57 2.32
C THR A 91 5.83 11.34 2.97
N ILE A 92 6.50 10.80 3.99
CA ILE A 92 5.98 9.73 4.83
C ILE A 92 5.89 10.29 6.24
N LYS A 93 4.70 10.30 6.83
CA LYS A 93 4.50 10.82 8.19
C LYS A 93 3.37 10.13 8.90
N ASP A 94 3.38 10.23 10.21
CA ASP A 94 2.25 9.79 11.03
C ASP A 94 1.11 10.82 11.03
N THR A 95 -0.11 10.34 11.28
CA THR A 95 -1.32 11.16 11.47
C THR A 95 -2.21 10.53 12.54
N PRO A 96 -3.20 11.23 13.10
CA PRO A 96 -4.13 10.64 14.08
C PRO A 96 -4.92 9.42 13.56
N VAL A 97 -4.98 9.20 12.25
CA VAL A 97 -5.79 8.14 11.64
C VAL A 97 -4.96 7.03 10.97
N GLY A 98 -3.63 7.17 10.95
CA GLY A 98 -2.68 6.21 10.38
C GLY A 98 -1.52 6.86 9.64
N LEU A 99 -0.53 6.07 9.26
CA LEU A 99 0.61 6.45 8.46
C LEU A 99 0.13 6.90 7.06
N ILE A 100 0.54 8.10 6.65
CA ILE A 100 0.28 8.61 5.31
C ILE A 100 1.56 8.59 4.48
N ASN A 101 1.42 8.18 3.22
CA ASN A 101 2.44 8.35 2.18
C ASN A 101 1.87 9.31 1.14
N ILE A 102 2.59 10.38 0.84
CA ILE A 102 2.24 11.41 -0.14
C ILE A 102 3.34 11.44 -1.19
N ILE A 103 2.93 11.51 -2.45
CA ILE A 103 3.80 11.73 -3.59
C ILE A 103 3.35 13.02 -4.26
N ASP A 104 4.24 14.00 -4.32
CA ASP A 104 4.09 15.18 -5.15
C ASP A 104 5.00 15.02 -6.38
N ASP A 105 4.41 14.92 -7.57
CA ASP A 105 5.14 15.00 -8.83
C ASP A 105 5.37 16.48 -9.15
N LEU A 106 6.60 16.93 -8.90
CA LEU A 106 7.02 18.32 -9.08
C LEU A 106 7.18 18.69 -10.56
N THR A 107 7.29 17.70 -11.45
CA THR A 107 7.36 17.93 -12.90
C THR A 107 5.97 18.22 -13.46
N THR A 108 4.97 17.40 -13.12
CA THR A 108 3.61 17.55 -13.66
C THR A 108 2.67 18.38 -12.79
N GLY A 109 3.02 18.60 -11.53
CA GLY A 109 2.18 19.27 -10.52
C GLY A 109 1.06 18.38 -9.95
N LYS A 110 1.02 17.09 -10.30
CA LYS A 110 0.04 16.14 -9.76
C LYS A 110 0.51 15.62 -8.40
N SER A 111 -0.43 15.31 -7.52
CA SER A 111 -0.14 14.68 -6.24
C SER A 111 -1.11 13.54 -5.97
N GLY A 112 -0.65 12.57 -5.19
CA GLY A 112 -1.48 11.48 -4.69
C GLY A 112 -1.00 11.04 -3.32
N PHE A 113 -1.87 10.39 -2.58
CA PHE A 113 -1.56 9.89 -1.25
C PHE A 113 -2.29 8.59 -0.95
N MET A 114 -1.86 7.93 0.12
CA MET A 114 -2.60 6.83 0.73
C MET A 114 -2.36 6.81 2.23
N VAL A 115 -3.43 6.58 2.99
CA VAL A 115 -3.38 6.43 4.45
C VAL A 115 -3.62 4.97 4.80
N ALA A 116 -2.70 4.37 5.55
CA ALA A 116 -2.83 3.01 6.08
C ALA A 116 -3.79 2.98 7.28
N SER A 117 -5.07 3.24 7.03
CA SER A 117 -6.10 3.39 8.05
C SER A 117 -7.15 2.29 8.02
N ALA A 118 -7.71 1.98 9.20
CA ALA A 118 -8.89 1.13 9.31
C ALA A 118 -10.06 1.63 8.44
N LYS A 119 -10.21 2.96 8.31
CA LYS A 119 -11.25 3.59 7.47
C LYS A 119 -11.06 3.30 5.98
N ASN A 120 -9.83 3.23 5.51
CA ASN A 120 -9.50 2.83 4.14
C ASN A 120 -9.56 1.30 3.94
N GLY A 121 -9.91 0.52 4.97
CA GLY A 121 -10.03 -0.94 4.90
C GLY A 121 -8.71 -1.69 5.10
N PHE A 122 -7.67 -1.05 5.64
CA PHE A 122 -6.45 -1.74 6.05
C PHE A 122 -6.74 -2.67 7.23
N GLN A 123 -6.06 -3.82 7.25
CA GLN A 123 -6.28 -4.87 8.25
C GLN A 123 -4.97 -5.43 8.78
N SER A 124 -5.00 -5.88 10.03
CA SER A 124 -4.01 -6.81 10.56
C SER A 124 -4.68 -8.18 10.77
N LEU A 125 -3.92 -9.26 10.60
CA LEU A 125 -4.41 -10.61 10.85
C LEU A 125 -3.88 -11.11 12.18
N HIS A 126 -4.74 -11.73 12.98
CA HIS A 126 -4.31 -12.32 14.24
C HIS A 126 -3.43 -13.55 13.99
N VAL A 127 -2.20 -13.52 14.52
CA VAL A 127 -1.14 -14.49 14.21
C VAL A 127 -1.58 -15.96 14.37
N LYS A 128 -2.46 -16.30 15.32
CA LYS A 128 -2.84 -17.70 15.58
C LYS A 128 -3.97 -18.25 14.71
N ASN A 129 -4.90 -17.40 14.27
CA ASN A 129 -6.15 -17.85 13.62
C ASN A 129 -6.50 -17.08 12.35
N CYS A 130 -5.62 -16.17 11.91
CA CYS A 130 -5.77 -15.36 10.70
C CYS A 130 -7.05 -14.51 10.65
N SER A 131 -7.74 -14.32 11.79
CA SER A 131 -8.93 -13.46 11.81
C SER A 131 -8.54 -12.00 11.53
N PRO A 132 -9.23 -11.32 10.61
CA PRO A 132 -8.92 -9.95 10.25
C PRO A 132 -9.46 -8.97 11.29
N VAL A 133 -8.69 -7.92 11.55
CA VAL A 133 -9.09 -6.75 12.33
C VAL A 133 -8.77 -5.52 11.52
N ASN A 134 -9.75 -4.63 11.31
CA ASN A 134 -9.49 -3.33 10.70
C ASN A 134 -8.49 -2.56 11.58
N PHE A 135 -7.41 -2.07 10.98
CA PHE A 135 -6.27 -1.57 11.72
C PHE A 135 -5.73 -0.30 11.07
N SER A 136 -5.49 0.73 11.88
CA SER A 136 -4.73 1.90 11.48
C SER A 136 -3.27 1.70 11.86
N PHE A 137 -2.40 1.63 10.86
CA PHE A 137 -0.97 1.43 11.05
C PHE A 137 -0.29 2.75 11.38
N HIS A 138 0.52 2.76 12.43
CA HIS A 138 1.34 3.90 12.84
C HIS A 138 2.80 3.45 12.94
N PRO A 139 3.78 4.37 12.84
CA PRO A 139 5.17 4.05 13.21
C PRO A 139 5.23 3.50 14.63
N GLU A 140 5.81 2.31 14.81
CA GLU A 140 5.93 1.68 16.13
C GLU A 140 6.86 2.49 17.06
N PHE A 141 7.84 3.18 16.47
CA PHE A 141 8.80 4.01 17.20
C PHE A 141 8.96 5.37 16.52
N SER A 142 8.93 6.44 17.32
CA SER A 142 9.27 7.79 16.86
C SER A 142 10.80 7.97 16.87
N THR A 143 11.49 7.29 15.96
CA THR A 143 12.96 7.31 15.87
C THR A 143 13.53 8.40 14.97
N ALA A 144 12.68 9.06 14.17
CA ALA A 144 13.09 10.23 13.40
C ALA A 144 13.26 11.43 14.35
N LYS A 145 14.46 12.02 14.35
CA LYS A 145 14.80 13.25 15.07
C LYS A 145 14.83 14.43 14.10
#